data_AF-A0A0Q6FY48-F1
#
_entry.id   AF-A0A0Q6FY48-F1
#
_cell.length_a   1.000
_cell.length_b   1.000
_cell.length_c   1.000
_cell.angle_alpha   90.00
_cell.angle_beta   90.00
_cell.angle_gamma   90.00
#
_symmetry.space_group_name_H-M   'P 1'
#
loop_
_entity.id
_entity.type
_entity.pdbx_description
1 polymer ?
#
loop_
_entity_poly.entity_id
_entity_poly.type
_entity_poly.pdbx_seq_one_letter_code
_entity_poly.pdbx_strand_id
1 'polypeptide(L)'
;MFTLLGFILGRGERDVPVPRDRRMWLDMLFTTGYGPRLGIEYDGAYWHRGREASDERKTWHIIDSGLAHEVIRIREEPLEVIGRYDIVVPPRATAGVIAQTVLLHLQHHGLQNTPNLWNETTGLLTAAHERLDEKHLRCQDCIKVLAAAARYMPLL
;
A
#
# COMPACT_ATOMS: atom_id res chain seq x y z
N MET A 1 -3.16 -5.71 -8.63
CA MET A 1 -2.56 -5.28 -7.36
C MET A 1 -3.00 -6.21 -6.24
N PHE A 2 -4.30 -6.34 -5.97
CA PHE A 2 -4.84 -7.18 -4.88
C PHE A 2 -4.23 -8.57 -4.78
N THR A 3 -4.23 -9.33 -5.87
CA THR A 3 -3.70 -10.71 -5.88
C THR A 3 -2.23 -10.77 -5.48
N LEU A 4 -1.43 -9.77 -5.88
CA LEU A 4 0.00 -9.70 -5.54
C LEU A 4 0.19 -9.35 -4.07
N LEU A 5 -0.58 -8.39 -3.55
CA LEU A 5 -0.54 -8.03 -2.14
C LEU A 5 -1.02 -9.18 -1.25
N GLY A 6 -2.07 -9.91 -1.66
CA GLY A 6 -2.56 -11.08 -0.94
C GLY A 6 -1.60 -12.28 -0.94
N PHE A 7 -0.75 -12.40 -1.96
CA PHE A 7 0.28 -13.43 -1.97
C PHE A 7 1.36 -13.19 -0.90
N ILE A 8 1.67 -11.92 -0.61
CA ILE A 8 2.81 -11.52 0.23
C ILE A 8 2.37 -11.13 1.65
N LEU A 9 1.29 -10.35 1.77
CA LEU A 9 0.77 -9.93 3.08
C LEU A 9 -0.15 -10.97 3.73
N GLY A 10 -0.44 -12.08 3.04
CA GLY A 10 -1.38 -13.11 3.47
C GLY A 10 -2.82 -12.83 3.05
N ARG A 11 -3.78 -13.62 3.57
CA ARG A 11 -5.21 -13.53 3.17
C ARG A 11 -5.76 -12.11 3.38
N GLY A 12 -5.87 -11.37 2.29
CA GLY A 12 -6.58 -10.10 2.24
C GLY A 12 -8.07 -10.32 1.95
N GLU A 13 -8.92 -9.51 2.57
CA GLU A 13 -10.34 -9.40 2.28
C GLU A 13 -10.59 -8.17 1.40
N ARG A 14 -11.59 -8.24 0.51
CA ARG A 14 -11.95 -7.15 -0.41
C ARG A 14 -13.29 -6.56 -0.04
N ASP A 15 -13.47 -5.29 -0.39
CA ASP A 15 -14.76 -4.61 -0.30
C ASP A 15 -15.38 -4.82 1.09
N VAL A 16 -14.57 -4.56 2.13
CA VAL A 16 -14.92 -4.87 3.52
C VAL A 16 -15.85 -3.77 4.03
N PRO A 17 -17.08 -4.10 4.44
CA PRO A 17 -18.03 -3.09 4.89
C PRO A 17 -17.51 -2.43 6.18
N VAL A 18 -17.55 -1.11 6.23
CA VAL A 18 -17.17 -0.36 7.43
C VAL A 18 -18.25 -0.54 8.49
N PRO A 19 -17.91 -0.99 9.72
CA PRO A 19 -18.90 -1.14 10.77
C PRO A 19 -19.67 0.16 11.01
N ARG A 20 -20.98 0.03 11.27
CA ARG A 20 -21.89 1.15 11.56
C ARG A 20 -22.11 2.15 10.41
N ASP A 21 -21.52 1.93 9.23
CA ASP A 21 -21.87 2.64 8.00
C ASP A 21 -22.03 1.66 6.82
N ARG A 22 -23.29 1.35 6.49
CA ARG A 22 -23.65 0.40 5.41
C ARG A 22 -23.40 0.92 3.99
N ARG A 23 -22.91 2.16 3.84
CA ARG A 23 -22.61 2.79 2.55
C ARG A 23 -21.11 2.95 2.32
N MET A 24 -20.27 2.57 3.28
CA MET A 24 -18.82 2.67 3.18
C MET A 24 -18.19 1.28 3.14
N TRP A 25 -17.22 1.13 2.24
CA TRP A 25 -16.41 -0.07 2.08
C TRP A 25 -14.95 0.32 2.10
N LEU A 26 -14.14 -0.50 2.78
CA LEU A 26 -12.70 -0.50 2.70
C LEU A 26 -12.29 -1.41 1.54
N ASP A 27 -11.52 -0.91 0.58
CA ASP A 27 -11.15 -1.68 -0.62
C ASP A 27 -10.47 -3.01 -0.26
N MET A 28 -9.55 -2.97 0.71
CA MET A 28 -8.76 -4.13 1.12
C MET A 28 -8.46 -4.11 2.62
N LEU A 29 -8.61 -5.26 3.27
CA LEU A 29 -8.17 -5.48 4.66
C LEU A 29 -7.20 -6.65 4.72
N PHE A 30 -6.02 -6.44 5.30
CA PHE A 30 -5.02 -7.47 5.50
C PHE A 30 -4.86 -7.79 6.98
N THR A 31 -4.93 -9.08 7.32
CA THR A 31 -4.65 -9.56 8.67
C THR A 31 -3.24 -10.14 8.71
N THR A 32 -2.30 -9.39 9.27
CA THR A 32 -0.90 -9.80 9.36
C THR A 32 -0.66 -10.69 10.58
N GLY A 33 -1.17 -11.93 10.63
CA GLY A 33 -0.97 -12.84 11.76
C GLY A 33 -1.32 -12.22 13.13
N TYR A 34 -0.37 -12.16 14.08
CA TYR A 34 -0.51 -11.48 15.39
C TYR A 34 -0.33 -9.94 15.33
N GLY A 35 -0.13 -9.36 14.15
CA GLY A 35 0.13 -7.94 13.94
C GLY A 35 -1.09 -7.09 13.66
N PRO A 36 -0.86 -5.78 13.46
CA PRO A 36 -1.93 -4.84 13.19
C PRO A 36 -2.64 -5.19 11.87
N ARG A 37 -3.98 -5.31 11.92
CA ARG A 37 -4.82 -5.26 10.73
C ARG A 37 -4.57 -3.97 9.96
N LEU A 38 -4.28 -4.11 8.66
CA LEU A 38 -3.94 -3.02 7.76
C LEU A 38 -5.04 -2.85 6.73
N GLY A 39 -5.64 -1.66 6.67
CA GLY A 39 -6.52 -1.25 5.58
C GLY A 39 -5.70 -0.67 4.43
N ILE A 40 -6.07 -1.00 3.18
CA ILE A 40 -5.52 -0.37 1.98
C ILE A 40 -6.67 0.15 1.13
N GLU A 41 -6.56 1.40 0.68
CA GLU A 41 -7.50 2.08 -0.22
C GLU A 41 -6.76 2.47 -1.51
N TYR A 42 -7.41 2.34 -2.67
CA TYR A 42 -6.89 2.88 -3.93
C TYR A 42 -7.69 4.10 -4.38
N ASP A 43 -7.07 5.26 -4.33
CA ASP A 43 -7.71 6.53 -4.68
C ASP A 43 -7.35 6.95 -6.10
N GLY A 44 -8.24 6.64 -7.06
CA GLY A 44 -8.12 7.16 -8.42
C GLY A 44 -8.34 8.67 -8.46
N ALA A 45 -7.49 9.41 -9.17
CA ALA A 45 -7.49 10.87 -9.17
C ALA A 45 -8.80 11.48 -9.67
N TYR A 46 -9.49 10.78 -10.59
CA TYR A 46 -10.80 11.19 -11.09
C TYR A 46 -11.89 11.19 -9.99
N TRP A 47 -11.87 10.19 -9.11
CA TRP A 47 -12.94 9.98 -8.12
C TRP A 47 -12.70 10.75 -6.82
N HIS A 48 -11.44 10.97 -6.43
CA HIS A 48 -11.08 11.51 -5.12
C HIS A 48 -10.62 12.98 -5.13
N ARG A 49 -10.46 13.61 -6.30
CA ARG A 49 -10.07 15.03 -6.37
C ARG A 49 -11.03 15.93 -5.59
N GLY A 50 -10.51 16.71 -4.63
CA GLY A 50 -11.31 17.64 -3.82
C GLY A 50 -12.15 16.94 -2.75
N ARG A 51 -11.86 15.68 -2.42
CA ARG A 51 -12.56 14.88 -1.41
C ARG A 51 -11.70 14.51 -0.21
N GLU A 52 -10.59 15.21 -0.01
CA GLU A 52 -9.58 14.95 1.03
C GLU A 52 -10.24 14.87 2.42
N ALA A 53 -11.07 15.84 2.78
CA ALA A 53 -11.78 15.83 4.05
C ALA A 53 -12.76 14.64 4.20
N SER A 54 -13.30 14.12 3.10
CA SER A 54 -14.14 12.91 3.13
C SER A 54 -13.31 11.64 3.28
N ASP A 55 -12.16 11.59 2.60
CA ASP A 55 -11.20 10.50 2.71
C ASP A 55 -10.63 10.40 4.12
N GLU A 56 -10.26 11.54 4.75
CA GLU A 56 -9.80 11.60 6.14
C GLU A 56 -10.87 11.11 7.12
N ARG A 57 -12.14 11.52 6.94
CA ARG A 57 -13.26 11.04 7.77
C ARG A 57 -13.47 9.53 7.63
N LYS A 58 -13.36 9.00 6.40
CA LYS A 58 -13.44 7.55 6.15
C LYS A 58 -12.32 6.82 6.89
N THR A 59 -11.08 7.30 6.77
CA THR A 59 -9.93 6.75 7.49
C THR A 59 -10.18 6.76 9.01
N TRP A 60 -10.64 7.88 9.56
CA TRP A 60 -10.96 7.99 10.99
C TRP A 60 -12.03 6.98 11.42
N HIS A 61 -13.13 6.84 10.68
CA HIS A 61 -14.18 5.86 11.01
C HIS A 61 -13.69 4.41 10.96
N ILE A 62 -12.85 4.05 9.98
CA ILE A 62 -12.30 2.69 9.86
C ILE A 62 -11.46 2.36 11.10
N ILE A 63 -10.59 3.29 11.51
CA ILE A 63 -9.72 3.10 12.68
C ILE A 63 -10.51 3.13 13.99
N ASP A 64 -11.41 4.10 14.18
CA ASP A 64 -12.23 4.26 15.39
C ASP A 64 -13.17 3.06 15.62
N SER A 65 -13.70 2.48 14.53
CA SER A 65 -14.50 1.24 14.59
C SER A 65 -13.69 0.01 15.02
N GLY A 66 -12.36 0.11 15.04
CA GLY A 66 -11.45 -0.99 15.23
C GLY A 66 -11.47 -1.99 14.07
N LEU A 67 -11.78 -1.56 12.84
CA LEU A 67 -11.73 -2.44 11.67
C LEU A 67 -10.29 -2.68 11.21
N ALA A 68 -9.50 -1.61 11.16
CA ALA A 68 -8.05 -1.64 10.93
C ALA A 68 -7.34 -0.82 12.01
N HIS A 69 -6.06 -1.08 12.23
CA HIS A 69 -5.23 -0.23 13.11
C HIS A 69 -4.68 0.96 12.34
N GLU A 70 -4.41 0.76 11.05
CA GLU A 70 -3.90 1.77 10.13
C GLU A 70 -4.60 1.61 8.78
N VAL A 71 -4.78 2.73 8.07
CA VAL A 71 -5.25 2.75 6.68
C VAL A 71 -4.20 3.44 5.84
N ILE A 72 -3.71 2.74 4.83
CA ILE A 72 -2.79 3.27 3.83
C ILE A 72 -3.57 3.56 2.57
N ARG A 73 -3.47 4.79 2.09
CA ARG A 73 -4.07 5.17 0.82
C ARG A 73 -3.02 5.18 -0.28
N ILE A 74 -3.37 4.55 -1.40
CA ILE A 74 -2.61 4.56 -2.64
C ILE A 74 -3.23 5.63 -3.52
N ARG A 75 -2.61 6.81 -3.53
CA ARG A 75 -3.17 8.01 -4.16
C ARG A 75 -2.57 8.19 -5.55
N GLU A 76 -3.42 8.18 -6.58
CA GLU A 76 -2.98 8.45 -7.95
C GLU A 76 -2.68 9.94 -8.13
N GLU A 77 -1.57 10.29 -8.79
CA GLU A 77 -1.24 11.69 -9.07
C GLU A 77 -2.39 12.41 -9.83
N PRO A 78 -2.70 13.67 -9.49
CA PRO A 78 -1.94 14.59 -8.62
C PRO A 78 -2.46 14.65 -7.17
N LEU A 79 -3.12 13.60 -6.66
CA LEU A 79 -3.60 13.61 -5.28
C LEU A 79 -2.44 13.70 -4.29
N GLU A 80 -2.54 14.61 -3.32
CA GLU A 80 -1.58 14.74 -2.23
C GLU A 80 -1.81 13.67 -1.17
N VAL A 81 -0.77 13.30 -0.43
CA VAL A 81 -0.89 12.44 0.75
C VAL A 81 -1.71 13.14 1.83
N ILE A 82 -2.57 12.40 2.52
CA ILE A 82 -3.39 12.90 3.63
C ILE A 82 -3.13 12.13 4.93
N GLY A 83 -2.51 10.95 4.84
CA GLY A 83 -2.06 10.12 5.94
C GLY A 83 -0.54 9.95 5.95
N ARG A 84 -0.01 9.63 7.15
CA ARG A 84 1.43 9.42 7.39
C ARG A 84 2.04 8.33 6.51
N TYR A 85 1.26 7.29 6.21
CA TYR A 85 1.71 6.09 5.51
C TYR A 85 1.16 6.00 4.08
N ASP A 86 0.53 7.08 3.59
CA ASP A 86 0.02 7.13 2.24
C ASP A 86 1.17 7.12 1.22
N ILE A 87 0.90 6.49 0.08
CA ILE A 87 1.82 6.52 -1.06
C ILE A 87 1.15 7.23 -2.23
N VAL A 88 1.97 7.91 -3.03
CA VAL A 88 1.55 8.48 -4.30
C VAL A 88 2.11 7.63 -5.43
N VAL A 89 1.27 7.28 -6.40
CA VAL A 89 1.66 6.51 -7.59
C VAL A 89 1.38 7.29 -8.88
N PRO A 90 2.20 7.14 -9.92
CA PRO A 90 1.94 7.77 -11.21
C PRO A 90 0.60 7.33 -11.82
N PRO A 91 -0.01 8.16 -12.68
CA PRO A 91 -1.22 7.78 -13.38
C PRO A 91 -0.96 6.56 -14.26
N ARG A 92 -1.92 5.63 -14.29
CA ARG A 92 -1.80 4.37 -15.07
C ARG A 92 -0.63 3.47 -14.66
N ALA A 93 -0.08 3.62 -13.46
CA ALA A 93 0.85 2.64 -12.92
C ALA A 93 0.24 1.24 -12.95
N THR A 94 1.03 0.24 -13.34
CA THR A 94 0.50 -1.12 -13.45
C THR A 94 0.24 -1.71 -12.06
N ALA A 95 -0.61 -2.73 -12.03
CA ALA A 95 -0.88 -3.52 -10.83
C ALA A 95 0.40 -4.04 -10.14
N GLY A 96 1.44 -4.35 -10.92
CA GLY A 96 2.73 -4.84 -10.42
C GLY A 96 3.56 -3.72 -9.81
N VAL A 97 3.64 -2.56 -10.47
CA VAL A 97 4.33 -1.38 -9.94
C VAL A 97 3.68 -0.93 -8.63
N ILE A 98 2.35 -0.82 -8.59
CA ILE A 98 1.65 -0.39 -7.38
C ILE A 98 1.91 -1.38 -6.23
N ALA A 99 1.82 -2.69 -6.48
CA ALA A 99 2.08 -3.69 -5.45
C ALA A 99 3.53 -3.61 -4.92
N GLN A 100 4.51 -3.48 -5.82
CA GLN A 100 5.92 -3.28 -5.44
C GLN A 100 6.10 -2.01 -4.58
N THR A 101 5.49 -0.89 -4.96
CA THR A 101 5.55 0.37 -4.19
C THR A 101 4.96 0.20 -2.80
N VAL A 102 3.78 -0.41 -2.67
CA VAL A 102 3.14 -0.67 -1.37
C VAL A 102 4.03 -1.50 -0.47
N LEU A 103 4.55 -2.62 -0.98
CA LEU A 103 5.36 -3.55 -0.18
C LEU A 103 6.69 -2.92 0.27
N LEU A 104 7.36 -2.18 -0.63
CA LEU A 104 8.55 -1.40 -0.29
C LEU A 104 8.25 -0.35 0.80
N HIS A 105 7.11 0.33 0.71
CA HIS A 105 6.73 1.37 1.65
C HIS A 105 6.37 0.80 3.03
N LEU A 106 5.62 -0.30 3.07
CA LEU A 106 5.36 -1.06 4.29
C LEU A 106 6.67 -1.45 4.96
N GLN A 107 7.58 -2.04 4.18
CA GLN A 107 8.88 -2.47 4.66
C GLN A 107 9.70 -1.33 5.27
N HIS A 108 9.75 -0.20 4.58
CA HIS A 108 10.42 1.02 5.05
C HIS A 108 9.84 1.49 6.41
N HIS A 109 8.52 1.46 6.58
CA HIS A 109 7.88 1.91 7.82
C HIS A 109 7.83 0.86 8.93
N GLY A 110 8.20 -0.39 8.66
CA GLY A 110 8.12 -1.47 9.64
C GLY A 110 6.68 -1.87 9.99
N LEU A 111 5.72 -1.63 9.09
CA LEU A 111 4.30 -1.93 9.29
C LEU A 111 3.95 -3.41 9.02
N GLN A 112 4.87 -4.32 9.34
CA GLN A 112 4.74 -5.74 9.03
C GLN A 112 5.03 -6.63 10.24
N ASN A 113 4.24 -7.70 10.35
CA ASN A 113 4.52 -8.84 11.23
C ASN A 113 4.75 -10.14 10.44
N THR A 114 5.09 -10.04 9.15
CA THR A 114 5.47 -11.17 8.31
C THR A 114 6.99 -11.42 8.42
N PRO A 115 7.43 -12.55 9.00
CA PRO A 115 8.85 -12.83 9.27
C PRO A 115 9.75 -12.79 8.03
N ASN A 116 9.17 -12.91 6.83
CA ASN A 116 9.88 -13.01 5.56
C ASN A 116 9.54 -11.89 4.57
N LEU A 117 8.91 -10.78 5.00
CA LEU A 117 8.51 -9.71 4.07
C LEU A 117 9.69 -9.19 3.24
N TRP A 118 10.88 -9.11 3.83
CA TRP A 118 12.09 -8.72 3.12
C TRP A 118 12.39 -9.64 1.94
N ASN A 119 12.35 -10.95 2.15
CA ASN A 119 12.64 -11.94 1.11
C ASN A 119 11.56 -11.95 0.03
N GLU A 120 10.29 -11.83 0.42
CA GLU A 120 9.16 -11.81 -0.51
C GLU A 120 9.12 -10.52 -1.34
N THR A 121 9.31 -9.37 -0.69
CA THR A 121 9.39 -8.06 -1.36
C THR A 121 10.60 -8.02 -2.29
N THR A 122 11.77 -8.46 -1.85
CA THR A 122 12.96 -8.54 -2.70
C THR A 122 12.75 -9.50 -3.86
N GLY A 123 12.16 -10.67 -3.62
CA GLY A 123 11.82 -11.65 -4.66
C GLY A 123 10.84 -11.09 -5.70
N LEU A 124 9.86 -10.30 -5.28
CA LEU A 124 8.95 -9.63 -6.20
C LEU A 124 9.69 -8.57 -7.02
N LEU A 125 10.51 -7.74 -6.38
CA LEU A 125 11.29 -6.69 -7.05
C LEU A 125 12.29 -7.27 -8.07
N THR A 126 12.88 -8.43 -7.79
CA THR A 126 13.82 -9.11 -8.71
C THR A 126 13.11 -9.82 -9.86
N ALA A 127 11.99 -10.50 -9.59
CA ALA A 127 11.30 -11.38 -10.55
C ALA A 127 10.24 -10.67 -11.40
N ALA A 128 9.80 -9.46 -11.02
CA ALA A 128 8.80 -8.74 -11.78
C ALA A 128 9.29 -8.37 -13.18
N HIS A 129 8.47 -8.67 -14.19
CA HIS A 129 8.73 -8.29 -15.59
C HIS A 129 8.82 -6.77 -15.76
N GLU A 130 7.98 -6.02 -15.03
CA GLU A 130 8.08 -4.57 -14.92
C GLU A 130 8.66 -4.21 -13.55
N ARG A 131 9.85 -3.61 -13.59
CA ARG A 131 10.59 -3.25 -12.37
C ARG A 131 10.16 -1.89 -11.84
N LEU A 132 10.03 -1.82 -10.53
CA LEU A 132 9.95 -0.56 -9.82
C LEU A 132 11.23 0.26 -10.08
N ASP A 133 11.05 1.58 -10.23
CA ASP A 133 12.10 2.53 -10.59
C ASP A 133 11.87 3.78 -9.74
N GLU A 134 12.92 4.57 -9.47
CA GLU A 134 12.83 5.80 -8.69
C GLU A 134 11.75 6.76 -9.21
N LYS A 135 11.53 6.80 -10.54
CA LYS A 135 10.48 7.63 -11.15
C LYS A 135 9.06 7.26 -10.73
N HIS A 136 8.85 6.04 -10.22
CA HIS A 136 7.56 5.58 -9.72
C HIS A 136 7.34 5.92 -8.25
N LEU A 137 8.38 6.39 -7.54
CA LEU A 137 8.36 6.64 -6.11
C LEU A 137 8.28 8.13 -5.81
N ARG A 138 7.57 8.47 -4.74
CA ARG A 138 7.52 9.82 -4.16
C ARG A 138 8.03 9.88 -2.73
N CYS A 139 8.09 8.74 -2.03
CA CYS A 139 8.71 8.63 -0.72
C CYS A 139 10.25 8.58 -0.86
N GLN A 140 10.94 9.59 -0.30
CA GLN A 140 12.40 9.72 -0.37
C GLN A 140 13.14 8.55 0.28
N ASP A 141 12.60 8.00 1.35
CA ASP A 141 13.22 6.86 2.03
C ASP A 141 13.01 5.55 1.26
N CYS A 142 11.86 5.37 0.61
CA CYS A 142 11.68 4.25 -0.32
C CYS A 142 12.67 4.30 -1.48
N ILE A 143 12.97 5.49 -2.02
CA ILE A 143 13.99 5.66 -3.07
C ILE A 143 15.35 5.19 -2.55
N LYS A 144 15.74 5.58 -1.33
CA LYS A 144 17.00 5.12 -0.71
C LYS A 144 17.02 3.60 -0.51
N VAL A 145 15.92 3.01 -0.05
CA VAL A 145 15.81 1.56 0.16
C VAL A 145 15.91 0.82 -1.18
N LEU A 146 15.23 1.30 -2.23
CA LEU A 146 15.32 0.73 -3.58
C LEU A 146 16.76 0.78 -4.11
N ALA A 147 17.41 1.95 -4.00
CA ALA A 147 18.80 2.13 -4.41
C ALA A 147 19.79 1.27 -3.61
N ALA A 148 19.53 1.06 -2.31
CA ALA A 148 20.32 0.15 -1.49
C ALA A 148 20.11 -1.31 -1.89
N ALA A 149 18.86 -1.74 -2.12
CA ALA A 149 18.53 -3.10 -2.53
C ALA A 149 19.17 -3.46 -3.88
N ALA A 150 19.19 -2.51 -4.83
CA ALA A 150 19.85 -2.68 -6.13
C ALA A 150 21.35 -2.98 -6.02
N ARG A 151 22.03 -2.59 -4.93
CA ARG A 151 23.46 -2.92 -4.70
C ARG A 151 23.69 -4.36 -4.22
N TYR A 152 22.66 -5.00 -3.66
CA TYR A 152 22.72 -6.35 -3.10
C TYR A 152 21.94 -7.39 -3.93
N MET A 153 21.19 -6.95 -4.94
CA MET A 153 20.60 -7.85 -5.93
C MET A 153 21.70 -8.33 -6.89
N PRO A 154 21.93 -9.65 -7.02
CA PRO A 154 22.93 -10.14 -7.96
C PRO A 154 22.54 -9.67 -9.38
N LEU A 155 23.50 -9.05 -10.06
CA LEU A 155 23.46 -8.85 -11.51
C LEU A 155 23.36 -10.24 -12.12
N LEU A 156 22.15 -10.66 -12.49
CA LEU A 156 21.94 -11.81 -13.39
C LEU A 156 22.21 -11.36 -14.82
#